data_AF-A0A7V4KHB3-F1
#
_entry.id   AF-A0A7V4KHB3-F1
#
_cell.length_a   1.000
_cell.length_b   1.000
_cell.length_c   1.000
_cell.angle_alpha   90.00
_cell.angle_beta   90.00
_cell.angle_gamma   90.00
#
_symmetry.space_group_name_H-M   'P 1'
#
loop_
_entity.id
_entity.type
_entity.pdbx_description
1 polymer ?
#
loop_
_entity_poly.entity_id
_entity_poly.type
_entity_poly.pdbx_seq_one_letter_code
_entity_poly.pdbx_strand_id
1 'polypeptide(L)'
;MKKFTQESDNLKIAKYKIAILEKHLYLCGFIIIKRNTNSVLRTCCVVSYNPSVFEIDLKSDIKKIENTIYRYKFDEGNNVVLANKLLLKLYSCEEKIVEAIDKEKFEFVIEQIISVFDIKEKNKIKTEYLIDTFSTDVSRKDEINYNRVDNNIVDTYEQKKFFLKTKPVVDYKKGESVEKIKSKEILCEFVDNREISKNIMRVLFPKDEKYLYAKVVDVKQRNKRYYEITCFITPMIYTSFIVDKTQRLVVKK
;
A
#
# COMPACT_ATOMS: atom_id res chain seq x y z
N MET A 1 -8.98 28.58 -27.81
CA MET A 1 -7.87 28.24 -26.88
C MET A 1 -8.37 27.23 -25.87
N LYS A 2 -7.91 25.97 -25.93
CA LYS A 2 -8.17 24.96 -24.89
C LYS A 2 -7.26 25.25 -23.69
N LYS A 3 -7.85 25.45 -22.51
CA LYS A 3 -7.09 25.50 -21.26
C LYS A 3 -6.44 24.13 -21.06
N PHE A 4 -5.11 24.05 -21.16
CA PHE A 4 -4.37 22.92 -20.62
C PHE A 4 -4.43 23.06 -19.10
N THR A 5 -5.28 22.26 -18.46
CA THR A 5 -5.23 22.04 -17.02
C THR A 5 -3.98 21.20 -16.78
N GLN A 6 -2.99 21.76 -16.11
CA GLN A 6 -1.74 21.11 -15.77
C GLN A 6 -2.04 19.82 -15.00
N GLU A 7 -1.41 18.69 -15.38
CA GLU A 7 -1.74 17.38 -14.79
C GLU A 7 -1.49 17.31 -13.27
N SER A 8 -0.68 18.23 -12.72
CA SER A 8 -0.43 18.40 -11.29
C SER A 8 -1.68 18.74 -10.48
N ASP A 9 -2.62 19.52 -11.04
CA ASP A 9 -3.84 19.97 -10.35
C ASP A 9 -4.81 18.82 -10.02
N ASN A 10 -4.45 17.60 -10.43
CA ASN A 10 -5.20 16.38 -10.21
C ASN A 10 -4.68 15.52 -9.06
N LEU A 11 -3.67 15.97 -8.30
CA LEU A 11 -3.15 15.23 -7.16
C LEU A 11 -3.64 15.82 -5.84
N LYS A 12 -4.25 14.98 -5.01
CA LYS A 12 -4.55 15.30 -3.60
C LYS A 12 -3.78 14.34 -2.71
N ILE A 13 -3.22 14.88 -1.64
CA ILE A 13 -2.46 14.14 -0.64
C ILE A 13 -3.19 14.29 0.69
N ALA A 14 -3.57 13.17 1.29
CA ALA A 14 -4.07 13.14 2.65
C ALA A 14 -2.97 12.57 3.56
N LYS A 15 -2.48 13.39 4.49
CA LYS A 15 -1.52 13.02 5.53
C LYS A 15 -2.26 12.87 6.84
N TYR A 16 -1.88 11.89 7.65
CA TYR A 16 -2.57 11.62 8.90
C TYR A 16 -1.64 11.07 9.98
N LYS A 17 -2.05 11.27 11.22
CA LYS A 17 -1.52 10.56 12.38
C LYS A 17 -2.64 10.24 13.36
N ILE A 18 -2.54 9.08 14.00
CA ILE A 18 -3.55 8.57 14.93
C ILE A 18 -2.83 7.98 16.15
N ALA A 19 -3.29 8.34 17.35
CA ALA A 19 -2.86 7.72 18.60
C ALA A 19 -4.04 6.99 19.24
N ILE A 20 -3.90 5.69 19.44
CA ILE A 20 -4.86 4.82 20.15
C ILE A 20 -4.28 4.59 21.54
N LEU A 21 -4.65 5.47 22.47
CA LEU A 21 -3.99 5.57 23.78
C LEU A 21 -4.19 4.31 24.64
N GLU A 22 -5.35 3.66 24.52
CA GLU A 22 -5.65 2.42 25.26
C GLU A 22 -4.69 1.26 24.91
N LYS A 23 -4.25 1.20 23.66
CA LYS A 23 -3.37 0.13 23.16
C LYS A 23 -1.91 0.58 23.04
N HIS A 24 -1.59 1.82 23.42
CA HIS A 24 -0.30 2.46 23.20
C HIS A 24 0.17 2.35 21.75
N LEU A 25 -0.74 2.51 20.79
CA LEU A 25 -0.43 2.43 19.36
C LEU A 25 -0.46 3.81 18.73
N TYR A 26 0.58 4.10 17.95
CA TYR A 26 0.80 5.36 17.27
C TYR A 26 1.03 5.10 15.78
N LEU A 27 0.29 5.82 14.97
CA LEU A 27 0.23 5.65 13.52
C LEU A 27 0.57 6.97 12.86
N CYS A 28 1.35 6.92 11.78
CA CYS A 28 1.48 8.03 10.83
C CYS A 28 1.51 7.48 9.41
N GLY A 29 0.88 8.20 8.48
CA GLY A 29 0.85 7.80 7.09
C GLY A 29 0.37 8.89 6.15
N PHE A 30 0.35 8.54 4.88
CA PHE A 30 -0.21 9.37 3.82
C PHE A 30 -0.83 8.53 2.71
N ILE A 31 -1.73 9.16 1.96
CA ILE A 31 -2.41 8.64 0.78
C ILE A 31 -2.34 9.71 -0.30
N ILE A 32 -1.82 9.36 -1.47
CA ILE A 32 -1.79 10.21 -2.67
C ILE A 32 -2.80 9.64 -3.65
N ILE A 33 -3.75 10.48 -4.07
CA ILE A 33 -4.77 10.11 -5.05
C ILE A 33 -4.59 10.90 -6.34
N LYS A 34 -5.05 10.33 -7.46
CA LYS A 34 -5.14 10.99 -8.75
C LYS A 34 -6.60 11.15 -9.14
N ARG A 35 -7.11 12.37 -9.08
CA ARG A 35 -8.53 12.73 -9.24
C ARG A 35 -9.08 12.30 -10.61
N ASN A 36 -8.32 12.48 -11.68
CA ASN A 36 -8.78 12.21 -13.04
C ASN A 36 -8.95 10.72 -13.37
N THR A 37 -8.18 9.85 -12.71
CA THR A 37 -8.24 8.38 -12.88
C THR A 37 -8.99 7.70 -11.74
N ASN A 38 -9.49 8.49 -10.78
CA ASN A 38 -10.17 8.03 -9.58
C ASN A 38 -9.40 6.89 -8.87
N SER A 39 -8.08 7.04 -8.72
CA SER A 39 -7.19 5.98 -8.24
C SER A 39 -6.31 6.44 -7.08
N VAL A 40 -5.91 5.48 -6.23
CA VAL A 40 -4.85 5.69 -5.25
C VAL A 40 -3.51 5.46 -5.95
N LEU A 41 -2.72 6.53 -6.08
CA LEU A 41 -1.38 6.41 -6.63
C LEU A 41 -0.43 5.80 -5.62
N ARG A 42 -0.48 6.26 -4.37
CA ARG A 42 0.50 5.87 -3.37
C ARG A 42 -0.08 5.89 -1.97
N THR A 43 0.27 4.88 -1.18
CA THR A 43 0.02 4.86 0.26
C THR A 43 1.30 4.49 0.99
N CYS A 44 1.50 5.08 2.17
CA CYS A 44 2.56 4.67 3.09
C CYS A 44 2.08 4.91 4.52
N CYS A 45 2.40 3.99 5.43
CA CYS A 45 2.14 4.18 6.84
C CYS A 45 3.15 3.41 7.70
N VAL A 46 3.24 3.79 8.96
CA VAL A 46 3.87 3.03 10.05
C VAL A 46 2.91 2.98 11.21
N VAL A 47 2.79 1.81 11.84
CA VAL A 47 2.12 1.60 13.13
C VAL A 47 3.22 1.22 14.12
N SER A 48 3.30 1.87 15.26
CA SER A 48 4.34 1.62 16.25
C SER A 48 3.84 1.79 17.68
N TYR A 49 4.51 1.16 18.64
CA TYR A 49 4.36 1.45 20.06
C TYR A 49 5.17 2.68 20.50
N ASN A 50 6.00 3.25 19.61
CA ASN A 50 6.77 4.46 19.89
C ASN A 50 5.90 5.73 19.72
N PRO A 51 5.70 6.53 20.79
CA PRO A 51 4.89 7.75 20.73
C PRO A 51 5.44 8.82 19.77
N SER A 52 6.74 8.84 19.48
CA SER A 52 7.35 9.81 18.56
C SER A 52 6.84 9.68 17.11
N VAL A 53 6.17 8.58 16.76
CA VAL A 53 5.42 8.48 15.50
C VAL A 53 4.30 9.52 15.42
N PHE A 54 3.66 9.86 16.55
CA PHE A 54 2.60 10.87 16.61
C PHE A 54 3.14 12.31 16.70
N GLU A 55 4.45 12.47 16.86
CA GLU A 55 5.14 13.77 16.87
C GLU A 55 5.56 14.22 15.46
N ILE A 56 5.38 13.37 14.44
CA ILE A 56 5.67 13.71 13.05
C ILE A 56 4.82 14.91 12.60
N ASP A 57 5.49 15.94 12.10
CA ASP A 57 4.85 17.15 11.57
C ASP A 57 4.22 16.89 10.19
N LEU A 58 2.89 16.91 10.12
CA LEU A 58 2.14 16.71 8.88
C LEU A 58 2.34 17.86 7.87
N LYS A 59 2.79 19.05 8.31
CA LYS A 59 3.08 20.18 7.40
C LYS A 59 4.38 19.99 6.63
N SER A 60 5.22 19.04 7.02
CA SER A 60 6.44 18.71 6.30
C SER A 60 6.15 18.18 4.88
N ASP A 61 7.13 18.32 3.98
CA ASP A 61 7.07 17.75 2.64
C ASP A 61 6.87 16.22 2.69
N ILE A 62 6.17 15.70 1.68
CA ILE A 62 5.81 14.28 1.61
C ILE A 62 7.02 13.35 1.64
N LYS A 63 8.15 13.74 1.01
CA LYS A 63 9.39 12.95 1.03
C LYS A 63 10.00 12.90 2.44
N LYS A 64 9.90 14.00 3.19
CA LYS A 64 10.41 14.06 4.57
C LYS A 64 9.56 13.19 5.50
N ILE A 65 8.23 13.26 5.37
CA ILE A 65 7.30 12.37 6.09
C ILE A 65 7.60 10.92 5.73
N GLU A 66 7.71 10.60 4.45
CA GLU A 66 8.01 9.25 3.97
C GLU A 66 9.32 8.69 4.53
N ASN A 67 10.41 9.47 4.45
CA ASN A 67 11.70 9.06 5.01
C ASN A 67 11.62 8.81 6.51
N THR A 68 10.84 9.61 7.23
CA THR A 68 10.61 9.46 8.66
C THR A 68 9.81 8.19 8.97
N ILE A 69 8.74 7.93 8.20
CA ILE A 69 7.97 6.68 8.26
C ILE A 69 8.89 5.47 8.05
N TYR A 70 9.77 5.51 7.04
CA TYR A 70 10.69 4.40 6.78
C TYR A 70 11.67 4.16 7.92
N ARG A 71 12.22 5.22 8.55
CA ARG A 71 13.07 5.08 9.73
C ARG A 71 12.34 4.33 10.85
N TYR A 72 11.12 4.77 11.19
CA TYR A 72 10.32 4.10 12.21
C TYR A 72 9.92 2.66 11.86
N LYS A 73 9.93 2.27 10.58
CA LYS A 73 9.73 0.86 10.21
C LYS A 73 10.90 -0.05 10.60
N PHE A 74 12.09 0.51 10.82
CA PHE A 74 13.27 -0.22 11.28
C PHE A 74 13.46 -0.16 12.80
N ASP A 75 12.77 0.73 13.49
CA ASP A 75 12.88 0.90 14.94
C ASP A 75 12.18 -0.23 15.72
N GLU A 76 12.65 -0.46 16.94
CA GLU A 76 11.96 -1.32 17.90
C GLU A 76 10.57 -0.76 18.23
N GLY A 77 9.57 -1.65 18.31
CA GLY A 77 8.19 -1.27 18.54
C GLY A 77 7.35 -1.05 17.27
N ASN A 78 7.93 -1.13 16.07
CA ASN A 78 7.15 -1.18 14.83
C ASN A 78 6.22 -2.42 14.79
N ASN A 79 4.94 -2.20 14.48
CA ASN A 79 3.93 -3.24 14.32
C ASN A 79 3.55 -3.39 12.84
N VAL A 80 4.41 -4.12 12.12
CA VAL A 80 4.27 -4.30 10.67
C VAL A 80 2.99 -5.06 10.28
N VAL A 81 2.54 -5.99 11.13
CA VAL A 81 1.33 -6.78 10.89
C VAL A 81 0.11 -5.87 10.84
N LEU A 82 -0.02 -4.93 11.78
CA LEU A 82 -1.12 -3.97 11.79
C LEU A 82 -1.01 -2.97 10.63
N ALA A 83 0.20 -2.50 10.31
CA ALA A 83 0.41 -1.61 9.16
C ALA A 83 -0.04 -2.27 7.84
N ASN A 84 0.29 -3.54 7.62
CA ASN A 84 -0.15 -4.28 6.44
C ASN A 84 -1.66 -4.50 6.41
N LYS A 85 -2.28 -4.87 7.54
CA LYS A 85 -3.74 -5.00 7.63
C LYS A 85 -4.44 -3.69 7.26
N LEU A 86 -3.89 -2.57 7.72
CA LEU A 86 -4.38 -1.23 7.39
C LEU A 86 -4.26 -0.92 5.89
N LEU A 87 -3.10 -1.15 5.29
CA LEU A 87 -2.92 -0.94 3.86
C LEU A 87 -3.92 -1.79 3.07
N LEU A 88 -4.02 -3.09 3.35
CA LEU A 88 -4.98 -3.98 2.70
C LEU A 88 -6.43 -3.50 2.86
N LYS A 89 -6.79 -3.00 4.05
CA LYS A 89 -8.12 -2.44 4.31
C LYS A 89 -8.41 -1.23 3.41
N LEU A 90 -7.48 -0.28 3.30
CA LEU A 90 -7.64 0.90 2.45
C LEU A 90 -7.77 0.53 0.96
N TYR A 91 -6.96 -0.40 0.46
CA TYR A 91 -7.07 -0.85 -0.93
C TYR A 91 -8.33 -1.68 -1.20
N SER A 92 -8.89 -2.36 -0.20
CA SER A 92 -10.16 -3.12 -0.38
C SER A 92 -11.37 -2.23 -0.67
N CYS A 93 -11.29 -0.93 -0.35
CA CYS A 93 -12.32 0.06 -0.60
C CYS A 93 -11.77 1.30 -1.34
N GLU A 94 -10.79 1.09 -2.22
CA GLU A 94 -10.02 2.14 -2.91
C GLU A 94 -10.90 3.26 -3.47
N GLU A 95 -11.92 2.92 -4.25
CA GLU A 95 -12.83 3.92 -4.87
C GLU A 95 -13.47 4.86 -3.84
N LYS A 96 -13.89 4.32 -2.68
CA LYS A 96 -14.48 5.11 -1.59
C LYS A 96 -13.43 5.95 -0.88
N ILE A 97 -12.19 5.46 -0.76
CA ILE A 97 -11.07 6.23 -0.19
C ILE A 97 -10.74 7.41 -1.10
N VAL A 98 -10.68 7.21 -2.41
CA VAL A 98 -10.43 8.28 -3.38
C VAL A 98 -11.53 9.34 -3.30
N GLU A 99 -12.80 8.91 -3.32
CA GLU A 99 -13.94 9.82 -3.20
C GLU A 99 -13.92 10.61 -1.88
N ALA A 100 -13.60 9.95 -0.77
CA ALA A 100 -13.52 10.59 0.54
C ALA A 100 -12.42 11.66 0.59
N ILE A 101 -11.24 11.39 0.03
CA ILE A 101 -10.14 12.37 -0.01
C ILE A 101 -10.46 13.50 -0.98
N ASP A 102 -11.06 13.20 -2.15
CA ASP A 102 -11.43 14.21 -3.14
C ASP A 102 -12.46 15.20 -2.58
N LYS A 103 -13.47 14.69 -1.85
CA LYS A 103 -14.54 15.47 -1.22
C LYS A 103 -14.20 15.97 0.19
N GLU A 104 -12.96 15.79 0.64
CA GLU A 104 -12.46 16.23 1.96
C GLU A 104 -13.25 15.64 3.15
N LYS A 105 -13.83 14.46 2.97
CA LYS A 105 -14.55 13.68 4.00
C LYS A 105 -13.61 12.68 4.67
N PHE A 106 -12.55 13.19 5.29
CA PHE A 106 -11.47 12.34 5.80
C PHE A 106 -11.90 11.44 6.96
N GLU A 107 -13.01 11.75 7.63
CA GLU A 107 -13.60 10.95 8.69
C GLU A 107 -13.85 9.51 8.23
N PHE A 108 -14.31 9.31 6.98
CA PHE A 108 -14.50 7.96 6.43
C PHE A 108 -13.18 7.18 6.37
N VAL A 109 -12.09 7.83 5.93
CA VAL A 109 -10.76 7.21 5.85
C VAL A 109 -10.27 6.83 7.24
N ILE A 110 -10.42 7.73 8.22
CA ILE A 110 -10.10 7.50 9.62
C ILE A 110 -10.90 6.31 10.18
N GLU A 111 -12.20 6.20 9.88
CA GLU A 111 -13.02 5.07 10.31
C GLU A 111 -12.51 3.75 9.74
N GLN A 112 -12.14 3.70 8.45
CA GLN A 112 -11.54 2.51 7.86
C GLN A 112 -10.23 2.14 8.54
N ILE A 113 -9.38 3.14 8.84
CA ILE A 113 -8.13 2.93 9.56
C ILE A 113 -8.39 2.37 10.97
N ILE A 114 -9.26 3.02 11.75
CA ILE A 114 -9.59 2.63 13.12
C ILE A 114 -10.20 1.22 13.18
N SER A 115 -10.98 0.84 12.18
CA SER A 115 -11.61 -0.49 12.11
C SER A 115 -10.64 -1.67 12.12
N VAL A 116 -9.36 -1.44 11.78
CA VAL A 116 -8.30 -2.46 11.78
C VAL A 116 -7.85 -2.83 13.20
N PHE A 117 -8.09 -1.96 14.17
CA PHE A 117 -7.52 -2.05 15.50
C PHE A 117 -8.46 -2.64 16.54
N ASP A 118 -9.67 -3.11 16.20
CA ASP A 118 -10.66 -3.68 17.13
C ASP A 118 -10.81 -2.85 18.42
N ILE A 119 -11.14 -1.57 18.28
CA ILE A 119 -11.27 -0.63 19.40
C ILE A 119 -12.73 -0.56 19.85
N LYS A 120 -12.97 -0.78 21.15
CA LYS A 120 -14.30 -0.74 21.77
C LYS A 120 -14.73 0.68 22.15
N GLU A 121 -13.79 1.53 22.57
CA GLU A 121 -14.06 2.89 23.03
C GLU A 121 -13.35 3.94 22.16
N LYS A 122 -14.12 4.70 21.36
CA LYS A 122 -13.57 5.76 20.49
C LYS A 122 -12.95 6.94 21.28
N ASN A 123 -13.31 7.12 22.55
CA ASN A 123 -12.91 8.27 23.37
C ASN A 123 -11.41 8.31 23.71
N LYS A 124 -10.65 7.24 23.43
CA LYS A 124 -9.20 7.16 23.67
C LYS A 124 -8.38 7.27 22.37
N ILE A 125 -8.99 7.77 21.30
CA ILE A 125 -8.34 7.95 20.00
C ILE A 125 -8.11 9.44 19.75
N LYS A 126 -6.86 9.82 19.49
CA LYS A 126 -6.51 11.15 18.97
C LYS A 126 -6.17 11.05 17.49
N THR A 127 -6.68 11.97 16.69
CA THR A 127 -6.48 12.00 15.24
C THR A 127 -6.10 13.39 14.79
N GLU A 128 -5.08 13.50 13.94
CA GLU A 128 -4.76 14.73 13.21
C GLU A 128 -4.56 14.37 11.73
N TYR A 129 -5.02 15.24 10.85
CA TYR A 129 -4.86 15.07 9.40
C TYR A 129 -4.68 16.40 8.69
N LEU A 130 -4.09 16.33 7.50
CA LEU A 130 -3.88 17.46 6.60
C LEU A 130 -4.14 16.98 5.18
N ILE A 131 -4.98 17.71 4.44
CA ILE A 131 -5.20 17.48 3.01
C ILE A 131 -4.50 18.60 2.26
N ASP A 132 -3.53 18.23 1.44
CA ASP A 132 -2.82 19.14 0.54
C ASP A 132 -3.24 18.87 -0.91
N THR A 133 -3.42 19.93 -1.69
CA THR A 133 -3.56 19.83 -3.15
C THR A 133 -2.23 20.20 -3.77
N PHE A 134 -1.73 19.38 -4.69
CA PHE A 134 -0.47 19.67 -5.38
C PHE A 134 -0.75 20.65 -6.53
N SER A 135 -0.69 21.96 -6.28
CA SER A 135 -0.65 22.95 -7.36
C SER A 135 0.80 23.19 -7.75
N THR A 136 1.18 22.91 -9.00
CA THR A 136 2.47 23.43 -9.49
C THR A 136 2.33 24.92 -9.68
N ASP A 137 2.92 25.72 -8.79
CA ASP A 137 3.17 27.13 -9.05
C ASP A 137 4.26 27.25 -10.12
N VAL A 138 3.93 26.96 -11.37
CA VAL A 138 4.76 27.36 -12.51
C VAL A 138 4.54 28.85 -12.69
N SER A 139 5.48 29.65 -12.17
CA SER A 139 5.64 31.06 -12.51
C SER A 139 5.52 31.23 -14.02
N ARG A 140 4.46 31.93 -14.45
CA ARG A 140 4.05 32.15 -15.85
C ARG A 140 5.00 33.04 -16.66
N LYS A 141 6.29 33.10 -16.34
CA LYS A 141 7.22 34.10 -16.92
C LYS A 141 8.37 33.58 -17.77
N ASP A 142 8.58 32.28 -17.88
CA ASP A 142 9.58 31.76 -18.80
C ASP A 142 8.93 30.83 -19.82
N GLU A 143 9.27 31.02 -21.10
CA GLU A 143 8.87 30.18 -22.22
C GLU A 143 9.43 28.76 -22.04
N ILE A 144 8.74 27.95 -21.24
CA ILE A 144 9.12 26.56 -20.99
C ILE A 144 8.61 25.71 -22.15
N ASN A 145 9.54 24.96 -22.75
CA ASN A 145 9.30 23.97 -23.79
C ASN A 145 8.36 22.86 -23.26
N TYR A 146 7.07 22.96 -23.60
CA TYR A 146 5.95 22.18 -23.04
C TYR A 146 5.99 20.65 -23.26
N ASN A 147 6.99 20.11 -23.96
CA ASN A 147 7.06 18.67 -24.25
C ASN A 147 7.86 17.84 -23.24
N ARG A 148 8.42 18.44 -22.16
CA ARG A 148 9.34 17.73 -21.25
C ARG A 148 8.95 17.66 -19.77
N VAL A 149 7.93 18.36 -19.30
CA VAL A 149 7.74 18.57 -17.85
C VAL A 149 6.57 17.77 -17.25
N ASP A 150 5.55 17.37 -18.02
CA ASP A 150 4.32 16.83 -17.39
C ASP A 150 4.38 15.35 -16.96
N ASN A 151 5.15 14.47 -17.62
CA ASN A 151 5.14 13.05 -17.25
C ASN A 151 5.96 12.71 -15.99
N ASN A 152 6.96 13.53 -15.64
CA ASN A 152 7.91 13.15 -14.59
C ASN A 152 7.33 13.21 -13.16
N ILE A 153 6.37 14.10 -12.88
CA ILE A 153 5.82 14.24 -11.52
C ILE A 153 4.92 13.04 -11.22
N VAL A 154 4.01 12.71 -12.14
CA VAL A 154 3.16 11.52 -12.02
C VAL A 154 4.02 10.27 -11.98
N ASP A 155 4.99 10.09 -12.89
CA ASP A 155 5.91 8.93 -12.88
C ASP A 155 6.72 8.81 -11.58
N THR A 156 7.00 9.93 -10.90
CA THR A 156 7.70 9.94 -9.60
C THR A 156 6.81 9.46 -8.44
N TYR A 157 5.50 9.69 -8.53
CA TYR A 157 4.54 9.31 -7.49
C TYR A 157 3.77 8.02 -7.81
N GLU A 158 3.69 7.63 -9.07
CA GLU A 158 3.05 6.40 -9.53
C GLU A 158 3.86 5.19 -9.06
N GLN A 159 3.16 4.25 -8.43
CA GLN A 159 3.77 3.06 -7.86
C GLN A 159 4.16 2.06 -8.96
N LYS A 160 5.45 1.92 -9.24
CA LYS A 160 5.98 0.81 -10.05
C LYS A 160 5.83 -0.51 -9.29
N LYS A 161 5.23 -1.53 -9.93
CA LYS A 161 5.09 -2.88 -9.36
C LYS A 161 6.46 -3.47 -9.06
N PHE A 162 6.72 -3.83 -7.81
CA PHE A 162 7.94 -4.53 -7.43
C PHE A 162 7.69 -6.03 -7.33
N PHE A 163 8.45 -6.84 -8.07
CA PHE A 163 8.27 -8.30 -8.04
C PHE A 163 9.27 -8.97 -7.11
N LEU A 164 8.74 -9.74 -6.14
CA LEU A 164 9.50 -10.67 -5.30
C LEU A 164 9.44 -12.08 -5.87
N LYS A 165 10.58 -12.78 -5.81
CA LYS A 165 10.62 -14.21 -6.11
C LYS A 165 10.04 -15.01 -4.94
N THR A 166 8.93 -15.70 -5.20
CA THR A 166 8.32 -16.63 -4.26
C THR A 166 8.09 -17.97 -4.94
N LYS A 167 7.82 -19.01 -4.16
CA LYS A 167 7.30 -20.29 -4.66
C LYS A 167 5.97 -20.61 -3.95
N PRO A 168 5.01 -21.24 -4.64
CA PRO A 168 3.77 -21.66 -4.01
C PRO A 168 4.01 -22.76 -2.98
N VAL A 169 3.23 -22.75 -1.90
CA VAL A 169 3.13 -23.91 -1.00
C VAL A 169 2.03 -24.84 -1.50
N VAL A 170 2.42 -26.08 -1.83
CA VAL A 170 1.54 -27.11 -2.38
C VAL A 170 1.16 -28.11 -1.28
N ASP A 171 -0.13 -28.40 -1.13
CA ASP A 171 -0.63 -29.45 -0.23
C ASP A 171 -1.56 -30.40 -1.01
N TYR A 172 -1.08 -31.63 -1.19
CA TYR A 172 -1.76 -32.67 -1.96
C TYR A 172 -3.10 -33.14 -1.34
N LYS A 173 -3.29 -32.99 -0.03
CA LYS A 173 -4.51 -33.43 0.67
C LYS A 173 -5.51 -32.30 0.86
N LYS A 174 -5.05 -31.11 1.27
CA LYS A 174 -5.91 -30.01 1.74
C LYS A 174 -5.93 -28.78 0.84
N GLY A 175 -5.11 -28.72 -0.22
CA GLY A 175 -5.09 -27.56 -1.12
C GLY A 175 -6.28 -27.52 -2.09
N GLU A 176 -6.37 -26.43 -2.84
CA GLU A 176 -7.35 -26.25 -3.93
C GLU A 176 -6.69 -26.28 -5.31
N SER A 177 -7.42 -26.75 -6.32
CA SER A 177 -6.91 -26.75 -7.70
C SER A 177 -6.76 -25.32 -8.22
N VAL A 178 -5.79 -25.11 -9.12
CA VAL A 178 -5.45 -23.78 -9.66
C VAL A 178 -6.66 -23.06 -10.28
N GLU A 179 -7.59 -23.78 -10.88
CA GLU A 179 -8.80 -23.20 -11.47
C GLU A 179 -9.76 -22.60 -10.42
N LYS A 180 -9.73 -23.07 -9.17
CA LYS A 180 -10.66 -22.68 -8.09
C LYS A 180 -10.14 -21.56 -7.18
N ILE A 181 -8.87 -21.17 -7.32
CA ILE A 181 -8.24 -20.17 -6.44
C ILE A 181 -8.38 -18.72 -6.92
N LYS A 182 -9.18 -18.46 -7.96
CA LYS A 182 -9.40 -17.10 -8.45
C LYS A 182 -9.89 -16.20 -7.31
N SER A 183 -9.21 -15.07 -7.14
CA SER A 183 -9.50 -14.08 -6.09
C SER A 183 -9.34 -14.60 -4.64
N LYS A 184 -8.67 -15.74 -4.42
CA LYS A 184 -8.33 -16.26 -3.08
C LYS A 184 -6.97 -15.77 -2.60
N GLU A 185 -6.71 -15.92 -1.30
CA GLU A 185 -5.37 -15.79 -0.71
C GLU A 185 -4.71 -17.17 -0.65
N ILE A 186 -3.50 -17.27 -1.19
CA ILE A 186 -2.70 -18.50 -1.21
C ILE A 186 -1.39 -18.32 -0.45
N LEU A 187 -0.92 -19.41 0.15
CA LEU A 187 0.34 -19.41 0.89
C LEU A 187 1.53 -19.57 -0.06
N CYS A 188 2.49 -18.66 0.06
CA CYS A 188 3.73 -18.64 -0.70
C CYS A 188 4.92 -18.66 0.25
N GLU A 189 6.03 -19.27 -0.18
CA GLU A 189 7.33 -19.21 0.51
C GLU A 189 8.23 -18.19 -0.19
N PHE A 190 8.83 -17.30 0.60
CA PHE A 190 9.79 -16.31 0.12
C PHE A 190 11.14 -16.98 -0.20
N VAL A 191 11.62 -16.83 -1.43
CA VAL A 191 12.88 -17.45 -1.92
C VAL A 191 13.80 -16.46 -2.62
N ASP A 192 13.53 -15.16 -2.48
CA ASP A 192 14.30 -14.12 -3.15
C ASP A 192 15.59 -13.78 -2.41
N ASN A 193 16.72 -14.10 -3.03
CA ASN A 193 18.04 -13.91 -2.41
C ASN A 193 18.64 -12.51 -2.61
N ARG A 194 17.99 -11.64 -3.40
CA ARG A 194 18.47 -10.26 -3.59
C ARG A 194 18.42 -9.49 -2.28
N GLU A 195 19.47 -8.73 -1.98
CA GLU A 195 19.57 -7.94 -0.74
C GLU A 195 18.40 -6.95 -0.59
N ILE A 196 18.04 -6.26 -1.67
CA ILE A 196 16.89 -5.35 -1.70
C ILE A 196 15.58 -6.07 -1.32
N SER A 197 15.39 -7.31 -1.79
CA SER A 197 14.20 -8.11 -1.47
C SER A 197 14.18 -8.51 0.00
N LYS A 198 15.34 -8.88 0.57
CA LYS A 198 15.46 -9.19 2.01
C LYS A 198 15.18 -7.97 2.88
N ASN A 199 15.66 -6.80 2.47
CA ASN A 199 15.38 -5.55 3.18
C ASN A 199 13.89 -5.18 3.12
N ILE A 200 13.26 -5.33 1.97
CA ILE A 200 11.81 -5.12 1.82
C ILE A 200 11.02 -6.09 2.71
N MET A 201 11.40 -7.37 2.76
CA MET A 201 10.75 -8.34 3.65
C MET A 201 10.89 -7.95 5.13
N ARG A 202 12.07 -7.50 5.56
CA ARG A 202 12.28 -7.03 6.94
C ARG A 202 11.43 -5.83 7.31
N VAL A 203 11.17 -4.94 6.36
CA VAL A 203 10.35 -3.74 6.55
C VAL A 203 8.86 -4.08 6.62
N LEU A 204 8.44 -5.11 5.88
CA LEU A 204 7.03 -5.41 5.63
C LEU A 204 6.52 -6.68 6.30
N PHE A 205 7.36 -7.49 6.93
CA PHE A 205 6.94 -8.71 7.60
C PHE A 205 7.68 -8.90 8.92
N PRO A 206 7.13 -9.68 9.86
CA PRO A 206 7.83 -10.04 11.09
C PRO A 206 9.22 -10.61 10.82
N LYS A 207 10.14 -10.41 11.77
CA LYS A 207 11.48 -10.98 11.72
C LYS A 207 11.35 -12.51 11.63
N ASP A 208 12.06 -13.10 10.69
CA ASP A 208 12.08 -14.55 10.37
C ASP A 208 10.82 -15.11 9.67
N GLU A 209 9.89 -14.26 9.22
CA GLU A 209 8.76 -14.68 8.39
C GLU A 209 9.27 -15.23 7.04
N LYS A 210 8.99 -16.51 6.78
CA LYS A 210 9.35 -17.20 5.51
C LYS A 210 8.16 -17.41 4.60
N TYR A 211 6.95 -17.41 5.18
CA TYR A 211 5.73 -17.69 4.46
C TYR A 211 4.82 -16.47 4.48
N LEU A 212 4.13 -16.24 3.39
CA LEU A 212 3.26 -15.10 3.25
C LEU A 212 2.00 -15.50 2.50
N TYR A 213 0.87 -14.98 2.92
CA TYR A 213 -0.36 -15.08 2.14
C TYR A 213 -0.34 -13.99 1.09
N ALA A 214 -0.50 -14.40 -0.17
CA ALA A 214 -0.60 -13.49 -1.31
C ALA A 214 -1.99 -13.64 -1.93
N LYS A 215 -2.62 -12.51 -2.26
CA LYS A 215 -3.93 -12.50 -2.92
C LYS A 215 -3.76 -12.66 -4.43
N VAL A 216 -4.45 -13.64 -4.98
CA VAL A 216 -4.47 -13.94 -6.41
C VAL A 216 -5.17 -12.81 -7.16
N VAL A 217 -4.46 -12.20 -8.11
CA VAL A 217 -4.98 -11.13 -8.98
C VAL A 217 -5.21 -11.60 -10.40
N ASP A 218 -4.40 -12.53 -10.89
CA ASP A 218 -4.51 -13.03 -12.26
C ASP A 218 -4.11 -14.51 -12.33
N VAL A 219 -4.80 -15.27 -13.16
CA VAL A 219 -4.53 -16.68 -13.43
C VAL A 219 -4.62 -16.89 -14.93
N LYS A 220 -3.45 -17.05 -15.58
CA LYS A 220 -3.34 -17.23 -17.02
C LYS A 220 -2.91 -18.65 -17.35
N GLN A 221 -3.70 -19.33 -18.16
CA GLN A 221 -3.28 -20.62 -18.70
C GLN A 221 -2.22 -20.40 -19.78
N ARG A 222 -0.99 -20.90 -19.56
CA ARG A 222 0.10 -20.78 -20.54
C ARG A 222 0.05 -21.90 -21.57
N ASN A 223 -0.27 -23.12 -21.14
CA ASN A 223 -0.55 -24.25 -22.02
C ASN A 223 -1.50 -25.25 -21.32
N LYS A 224 -1.78 -26.40 -21.94
CA LYS A 224 -2.73 -27.39 -21.38
C LYS A 224 -2.36 -27.89 -19.96
N ARG A 225 -1.09 -27.82 -19.57
CA ARG A 225 -0.59 -28.35 -18.28
C ARG A 225 -0.25 -27.29 -17.25
N TYR A 226 0.09 -26.06 -17.64
CA TYR A 226 0.59 -25.05 -16.71
C TYR A 226 -0.25 -23.77 -16.68
N TYR A 227 -0.32 -23.19 -15.48
CA TYR A 227 -0.86 -21.87 -15.22
C TYR A 227 0.23 -20.96 -14.69
N GLU A 228 0.21 -19.72 -15.14
CA GLU A 228 0.89 -18.63 -14.45
C GLU A 228 -0.09 -17.97 -13.50
N ILE A 229 0.31 -17.86 -12.23
CA ILE A 229 -0.46 -17.16 -11.21
C ILE A 229 0.31 -15.89 -10.86
N THR A 230 -0.36 -14.75 -11.00
CA THR A 230 0.12 -13.49 -10.42
C THR A 230 -0.64 -13.22 -9.13
N CYS A 231 0.12 -12.95 -8.08
CA CYS A 231 -0.41 -12.56 -6.78
C CYS A 231 0.17 -11.22 -6.36
N PHE A 232 -0.58 -10.48 -5.55
CA PHE A 232 0.00 -9.40 -4.76
C PHE A 232 0.19 -9.87 -3.32
N ILE A 233 1.35 -9.57 -2.77
CA ILE A 233 1.77 -9.84 -1.40
C ILE A 233 1.32 -8.68 -0.51
N THR A 234 1.65 -7.47 -0.96
CA THR A 234 1.09 -6.21 -0.48
C THR A 234 0.67 -5.40 -1.71
N PRO A 235 -0.11 -4.32 -1.57
CA PRO A 235 -0.58 -3.53 -2.72
C PRO A 235 0.50 -3.05 -3.70
N MET A 236 1.79 -3.05 -3.31
CA MET A 236 2.91 -2.62 -4.15
C MET A 236 3.86 -3.75 -4.55
N ILE A 237 3.70 -4.93 -3.94
CA ILE A 237 4.63 -6.04 -4.08
C ILE A 237 3.89 -7.21 -4.67
N TYR A 238 4.39 -7.66 -5.80
CA TYR A 238 3.81 -8.73 -6.57
C TYR A 238 4.73 -9.93 -6.58
N THR A 239 4.15 -11.07 -6.92
CA THR A 239 4.90 -12.25 -7.26
C THR A 239 4.17 -12.97 -8.39
N SER A 240 4.94 -13.63 -9.26
CA SER A 240 4.40 -14.47 -10.31
C SER A 240 5.18 -15.78 -10.32
N PHE A 241 4.46 -16.89 -10.47
CA PHE A 241 5.05 -18.22 -10.59
C PHE A 241 4.20 -19.12 -11.47
N ILE A 242 4.85 -20.14 -12.01
CA ILE A 242 4.23 -21.17 -12.84
C ILE A 242 3.93 -22.39 -11.99
N VAL A 243 2.71 -22.91 -12.11
CA VAL A 243 2.23 -24.12 -11.43
C VAL A 243 1.62 -25.09 -12.41
N ASP A 244 1.76 -26.38 -12.10
CA ASP A 244 1.09 -27.45 -12.84
C ASP A 244 -0.41 -27.50 -12.49
N LYS A 245 -1.26 -27.78 -13.47
CA LYS A 245 -2.72 -27.90 -13.34
C LYS A 245 -3.14 -28.89 -12.24
N THR A 246 -2.32 -29.90 -11.99
CA THR A 246 -2.56 -30.95 -10.99
C THR A 246 -2.16 -30.54 -9.57
N GLN A 247 -1.37 -29.48 -9.40
CA GLN A 247 -0.96 -29.02 -8.08
C GLN A 247 -2.14 -28.40 -7.32
N ARG A 248 -2.19 -28.72 -6.03
CA ARG A 248 -3.18 -28.20 -5.09
C ARG A 248 -2.50 -27.18 -4.17
N LEU A 249 -2.96 -25.94 -4.24
CA LEU A 249 -2.36 -24.82 -3.53
C LEU A 249 -3.01 -24.61 -2.16
N VAL A 250 -2.19 -24.31 -1.15
CA VAL A 250 -2.71 -24.00 0.19
C VAL A 250 -3.42 -22.64 0.13
N VAL A 251 -4.72 -22.64 0.39
CA VAL A 251 -5.55 -21.44 0.52
C VAL A 251 -5.71 -21.06 1.98
N LYS A 252 -5.85 -19.76 2.26
CA LYS A 252 -6.26 -19.29 3.58
C LYS A 252 -7.70 -19.74 3.85
N LYS A 253 -7.93 -20.33 5.01
CA LYS A 253 -9.26 -20.77 5.47
C LYS A 253 -10.04 -19.65 6.12
#